data_AF-A0A1S1Y6Y2-F1
#
_entry.id   AF-A0A1S1Y6Y2-F1
#
_cell.length_a   1.000
_cell.length_b   1.000
_cell.length_c   1.000
_cell.angle_alpha   90.00
_cell.angle_beta   90.00
_cell.angle_gamma   90.00
#
_symmetry.space_group_name_H-M   'P 1'
#
loop_
_entity.id
_entity.type
_entity.pdbx_description
1 polymer ?
#
loop_
_entity_poly.entity_id
_entity_poly.type
_entity_poly.pdbx_seq_one_letter_code
_entity_poly.pdbx_strand_id
1 'polypeptide(L)'
;MKIASILFVLLLGAVASGCNKSNQINGSSMKTVNRSISHIKEKLPLDQRIEFEVSFWTLRDEIRDNGEFLNEIDGKTPEQLIEKGKELFAKRKAAGSKDYEEYANWDQMIAQYSQERIDQNRKKAPDPRDKQYPHRVDYKMHSM
;
A
#
# COMPACT_ATOMS: atom_id res chain seq x y z
N MET A 1 -1.96 -37.66 22.38
CA MET A 1 -2.00 -36.41 23.16
C MET A 1 -1.06 -35.33 22.61
N LYS A 2 0.23 -35.63 22.34
CA LYS A 2 1.21 -34.63 21.84
C LYS A 2 0.85 -33.94 20.51
N ILE A 3 0.27 -34.67 19.56
CA ILE A 3 -0.09 -34.14 18.22
C ILE A 3 -1.27 -33.15 18.31
N ALA A 4 -2.26 -33.43 19.18
CA ALA A 4 -3.39 -32.54 19.41
C ALA A 4 -2.95 -31.23 20.07
N SER A 5 -1.98 -31.29 21.00
CA SER A 5 -1.40 -30.10 21.63
C SER A 5 -0.61 -29.23 20.65
N ILE A 6 0.09 -29.82 19.67
CA ILE A 6 0.82 -29.08 18.63
C ILE A 6 -0.14 -28.35 17.70
N LEU A 7 -1.23 -29.01 17.26
CA LEU A 7 -2.27 -28.37 16.44
C LEU A 7 -2.99 -27.25 17.20
N PHE A 8 -3.20 -27.40 18.51
CA PHE A 8 -3.83 -26.38 19.33
C PHE A 8 -2.95 -25.14 19.52
N VAL A 9 -1.63 -25.31 19.71
CA VAL A 9 -0.67 -24.19 19.81
C VAL A 9 -0.53 -23.44 18.47
N LEU A 10 -0.59 -24.14 17.34
CA LEU A 10 -0.56 -23.54 16.00
C LEU A 10 -1.86 -22.77 15.69
N LEU A 11 -3.00 -23.26 16.17
CA LEU A 11 -4.30 -22.59 16.06
C LEU A 11 -4.41 -21.33 16.95
N LEU A 12 -3.82 -21.36 18.15
CA LEU A 12 -3.79 -20.20 19.06
C LEU A 12 -2.86 -19.07 18.57
N GLY A 13 -1.84 -19.37 17.78
CA GLY A 13 -0.96 -18.36 17.17
C GLY A 13 -1.65 -17.48 16.12
N ALA A 14 -2.73 -17.96 15.48
CA ALA A 14 -3.46 -17.22 14.46
C ALA A 14 -4.44 -16.16 15.04
N VAL A 15 -4.75 -16.23 16.34
CA VAL A 15 -5.71 -15.32 16.99
C VAL A 15 -5.02 -14.09 17.62
N ALA A 16 -3.69 -14.01 17.52
CA ALA A 16 -2.90 -12.85 17.96
C ALA A 16 -2.85 -11.71 16.93
N SER A 17 -3.79 -11.66 15.99
CA SER A 17 -4.07 -10.47 15.18
C SER A 17 -4.71 -9.42 16.07
N GLY A 18 -3.91 -8.81 16.95
CA GLY A 18 -4.34 -7.71 17.80
C GLY A 18 -4.99 -6.63 16.96
N CYS A 19 -6.21 -6.25 17.32
CA CYS A 19 -6.93 -5.09 16.81
C CYS A 19 -6.14 -3.81 17.10
N ASN A 20 -5.05 -3.58 16.37
CA ASN A 20 -4.23 -2.39 16.50
C ASN A 20 -4.77 -1.35 15.51
N LYS A 21 -5.66 -0.48 15.99
CA LYS A 21 -6.19 0.66 15.20
C LYS A 21 -5.08 1.53 14.61
N SER A 22 -3.85 1.46 15.14
CA SER A 22 -2.67 2.15 14.62
C SER A 22 -2.33 1.79 13.18
N ASN A 23 -2.77 0.63 12.69
CA ASN A 23 -2.52 0.17 11.32
C ASN A 23 -3.77 0.31 10.42
N GLN A 24 -4.83 0.97 10.88
CA GLN A 24 -6.04 1.18 10.09
C GLN A 24 -6.01 2.53 9.34
N ILE A 25 -6.69 2.56 8.21
CA ILE A 25 -6.90 3.78 7.44
C ILE A 25 -7.97 4.63 8.12
N ASN A 26 -7.70 5.93 8.30
CA ASN A 26 -8.69 6.88 8.79
C ASN A 26 -9.38 7.57 7.60
N GLY A 27 -10.59 7.12 7.29
CA GLY A 27 -11.45 7.58 6.20
C GLY A 27 -12.23 8.86 6.47
N SER A 28 -12.04 9.56 7.59
CA SER A 28 -12.81 10.79 7.90
C SER A 28 -12.64 11.91 6.85
N SER A 29 -11.53 11.91 6.12
CA SER A 29 -11.29 12.81 4.99
C SER A 29 -10.19 12.26 4.08
N MET A 30 -10.10 12.77 2.85
CA MET A 30 -8.99 12.39 1.95
C MET A 30 -7.61 12.77 2.52
N LYS A 31 -7.54 13.85 3.31
CA LYS A 31 -6.31 14.27 4.00
C LYS A 31 -5.86 13.25 5.03
N THR A 32 -6.78 12.69 5.82
CA THR A 32 -6.46 11.68 6.82
C THR A 32 -6.14 10.34 6.16
N VAL A 33 -6.85 9.98 5.09
CA VAL A 33 -6.52 8.80 4.27
C VAL A 33 -5.08 8.90 3.78
N ASN A 34 -4.71 9.97 3.07
CA ASN A 34 -3.37 10.13 2.53
C ASN A 34 -2.28 10.05 3.63
N ARG A 35 -2.56 10.59 4.83
CA ARG A 35 -1.65 10.47 5.98
C ARG A 35 -1.53 9.02 6.46
N SER A 36 -2.65 8.31 6.62
CA SER A 36 -2.66 6.90 7.00
C SER A 36 -1.91 6.05 5.98
N ILE A 37 -2.17 6.24 4.68
CA ILE A 37 -1.52 5.53 3.58
C ILE A 37 0.00 5.72 3.63
N SER A 38 0.48 6.96 3.76
CA SER A 38 1.93 7.23 3.88
C SER A 38 2.55 6.53 5.08
N HIS A 39 1.91 6.63 6.25
CA HIS A 39 2.42 6.04 7.49
C HIS A 39 2.44 4.50 7.45
N ILE A 40 1.41 3.89 6.88
CA ILE A 40 1.33 2.44 6.70
C ILE A 40 2.44 1.98 5.75
N LYS A 41 2.57 2.63 4.59
CA LYS A 41 3.58 2.27 3.57
C LYS A 41 4.99 2.26 4.14
N GLU A 42 5.35 3.24 4.95
CA GLU A 42 6.68 3.34 5.58
C GLU A 42 7.04 2.12 6.43
N LYS A 43 6.04 1.48 7.05
CA LYS A 43 6.22 0.32 7.92
C LYS A 43 6.14 -1.02 7.19
N LEU A 44 5.55 -1.05 6.00
CA LEU A 44 5.41 -2.27 5.23
C LEU A 44 6.73 -2.69 4.55
N PRO A 45 7.04 -4.00 4.51
CA PRO A 45 8.06 -4.56 3.62
C PRO A 45 7.81 -4.14 2.17
N LEU A 46 8.87 -4.11 1.35
CA LEU A 46 8.80 -3.60 -0.03
C LEU A 46 7.71 -4.30 -0.85
N ASP A 47 7.67 -5.62 -0.83
CA ASP A 47 6.71 -6.40 -1.63
C ASP A 47 5.27 -6.11 -1.22
N GLN A 48 4.98 -6.12 0.09
CA GLN A 48 3.65 -5.79 0.63
C GLN A 48 3.26 -4.34 0.40
N ARG A 49 4.22 -3.41 0.40
CA ARG A 49 3.97 -2.00 0.12
C ARG A 49 3.41 -1.81 -1.28
N ILE A 50 3.96 -2.52 -2.27
CA ILE A 50 3.52 -2.40 -3.66
C ILE A 50 2.12 -3.01 -3.82
N GLU A 51 1.87 -4.18 -3.24
CA GLU A 51 0.52 -4.77 -3.20
C GLU A 51 -0.51 -3.82 -2.58
N PHE A 52 -0.17 -3.23 -1.45
CA PHE A 52 -1.03 -2.28 -0.75
C PHE A 52 -1.31 -1.03 -1.60
N GLU A 53 -0.28 -0.44 -2.22
CA GLU A 53 -0.42 0.72 -3.10
C GLU A 53 -1.31 0.43 -4.31
N VAL A 54 -1.05 -0.68 -5.01
CA VAL A 54 -1.83 -1.09 -6.18
C VAL A 54 -3.30 -1.31 -5.80
N SER A 55 -3.53 -1.96 -4.66
CA SER A 55 -4.88 -2.23 -4.16
C SER A 55 -5.64 -0.95 -3.81
N PHE A 56 -4.96 -0.01 -3.13
CA PHE A 56 -5.52 1.31 -2.82
C PHE A 56 -5.97 2.05 -4.09
N TRP A 57 -5.10 2.14 -5.10
CA TRP A 57 -5.42 2.86 -6.33
C TRP A 57 -6.48 2.16 -7.16
N THR A 58 -6.44 0.82 -7.23
CA THR A 58 -7.47 0.02 -7.92
C THR A 58 -8.85 0.28 -7.32
N LEU A 59 -8.96 0.31 -5.98
CA LEU A 59 -10.20 0.63 -5.28
C LEU A 59 -10.63 2.08 -5.51
N ARG A 60 -9.68 3.02 -5.51
CA ARG A 60 -9.95 4.44 -5.76
C ARG A 60 -10.49 4.67 -7.18
N ASP A 61 -10.00 3.92 -8.16
CA ASP A 61 -10.47 3.99 -9.54
C ASP A 61 -11.86 3.39 -9.71
N GLU A 62 -12.17 2.32 -8.97
CA GLU A 62 -13.51 1.71 -8.96
C GLU A 62 -14.55 2.67 -8.34
N ILE A 63 -14.22 3.26 -7.20
CA ILE A 63 -15.13 4.13 -6.44
C ILE A 63 -14.71 5.58 -6.67
N ARG A 64 -15.25 6.19 -7.73
CA ARG A 64 -14.89 7.56 -8.14
C ARG A 64 -15.38 8.62 -7.16
N ASP A 65 -16.55 8.41 -6.56
CA ASP A 65 -17.12 9.30 -5.56
C ASP A 65 -16.27 9.30 -4.27
N ASN A 66 -16.00 10.50 -3.75
CA ASN A 66 -15.14 10.64 -2.58
C ASN A 66 -15.84 10.16 -1.30
N GLY A 67 -17.14 10.43 -1.11
CA GLY A 67 -17.84 10.05 0.11
C GLY A 67 -17.94 8.53 0.23
N GLU A 68 -18.33 7.86 -0.86
CA GLU A 68 -18.38 6.40 -0.94
C GLU A 68 -17.01 5.77 -0.73
N PHE A 69 -15.96 6.30 -1.37
CA PHE A 69 -14.60 5.79 -1.22
C PHE A 69 -14.10 5.92 0.23
N LEU A 70 -14.33 7.07 0.85
CA LEU A 70 -13.93 7.34 2.23
C LEU A 70 -14.64 6.39 3.21
N ASN A 71 -15.94 6.15 3.01
CA ASN A 71 -16.71 5.22 3.83
C ASN A 71 -16.25 3.77 3.63
N GLU A 72 -15.95 3.38 2.39
CA GLU A 72 -15.50 2.01 2.08
C GLU A 72 -14.15 1.72 2.74
N ILE A 73 -13.22 2.67 2.73
CA ILE A 73 -11.84 2.42 3.17
C ILE A 73 -11.60 2.70 4.66
N ASP A 74 -12.51 3.38 5.33
CA ASP A 74 -12.37 3.68 6.76
C ASP A 74 -12.25 2.41 7.60
N GLY A 75 -11.29 2.41 8.54
CA GLY A 75 -11.04 1.28 9.42
C GLY A 75 -10.37 0.07 8.76
N LYS A 76 -10.19 0.04 7.42
CA LYS A 76 -9.52 -1.09 6.76
C LYS A 76 -8.04 -1.15 7.14
N THR A 77 -7.53 -2.36 7.36
CA THR A 77 -6.09 -2.65 7.49
C THR A 77 -5.43 -2.83 6.12
N PRO A 78 -4.09 -2.86 6.04
CA PRO A 78 -3.39 -3.08 4.79
C PRO A 78 -3.73 -4.44 4.17
N GLU A 79 -3.86 -5.48 4.98
CA GLU A 79 -4.19 -6.84 4.54
C GLU A 79 -5.59 -6.90 3.94
N GLN A 80 -6.56 -6.26 4.59
CA GLN A 80 -7.93 -6.16 4.09
C GLN A 80 -8.00 -5.38 2.77
N LEU A 81 -7.19 -4.32 2.64
CA LEU A 81 -7.14 -3.56 1.40
C LEU A 81 -6.51 -4.39 0.27
N ILE A 82 -5.45 -5.16 0.56
CA ILE A 82 -4.82 -6.07 -0.40
C ILE A 82 -5.80 -7.15 -0.86
N GLU A 83 -6.56 -7.74 0.07
CA GLU A 83 -7.61 -8.70 -0.26
C GLU A 83 -8.66 -8.10 -1.20
N LYS A 84 -9.09 -6.86 -0.95
CA LYS A 84 -9.97 -6.13 -1.87
C LYS A 84 -9.34 -5.86 -3.24
N GLY A 85 -8.04 -5.56 -3.30
CA GLY A 85 -7.32 -5.46 -4.56
C GLY A 85 -7.39 -6.77 -5.37
N LYS A 86 -7.17 -7.91 -4.71
CA LYS A 86 -7.25 -9.25 -5.32
C LYS A 86 -8.66 -9.56 -5.83
N GLU A 87 -9.70 -9.23 -5.06
CA GLU A 87 -11.10 -9.37 -5.48
C GLU A 87 -11.39 -8.52 -6.73
N LEU A 88 -10.98 -7.25 -6.74
CA LEU A 88 -11.19 -6.34 -7.86
C LEU A 88 -10.42 -6.79 -9.12
N PHE A 89 -9.20 -7.30 -8.96
CA PHE A 89 -8.45 -7.90 -10.06
C PHE A 89 -9.21 -9.07 -10.68
N ALA A 90 -9.68 -10.01 -9.86
CA ALA A 90 -10.44 -11.17 -10.34
C ALA A 90 -11.72 -10.73 -11.07
N LYS A 91 -12.43 -9.73 -10.51
CA LYS A 91 -13.63 -9.13 -11.12
C LYS A 91 -13.33 -8.50 -12.48
N ARG A 92 -12.28 -7.65 -12.57
CA ARG A 92 -11.91 -6.94 -13.81
C ARG A 92 -11.39 -7.89 -14.88
N LYS A 93 -10.62 -8.90 -14.49
CA LYS A 93 -10.16 -9.96 -15.38
C LYS A 93 -11.32 -10.79 -15.92
N ALA A 94 -12.27 -11.18 -15.07
CA ALA A 94 -13.48 -11.89 -15.50
C ALA A 94 -14.37 -11.04 -16.43
N ALA A 95 -14.32 -9.71 -16.30
CA ALA A 95 -15.03 -8.78 -17.16
C ALA A 95 -14.34 -8.51 -18.51
N GLY A 96 -13.17 -9.11 -18.79
CA GLY A 96 -12.44 -8.90 -20.05
C GLY A 96 -11.78 -7.53 -20.15
N SER A 97 -11.34 -6.97 -19.03
CA SER A 97 -10.59 -5.70 -19.04
C SER A 97 -9.19 -5.93 -19.61
N LYS A 98 -8.90 -5.28 -20.75
CA LYS A 98 -7.64 -5.43 -21.51
C LYS A 98 -6.39 -5.21 -20.66
N ASP A 99 -6.45 -4.27 -19.73
CA ASP A 99 -5.33 -3.94 -18.84
C ASP A 99 -4.96 -5.09 -17.90
N TYR A 100 -5.84 -6.08 -17.72
CA TYR A 100 -5.63 -7.23 -16.84
C TYR A 100 -5.46 -8.56 -17.59
N GLU A 101 -5.66 -8.57 -18.92
CA GLU A 101 -5.57 -9.77 -19.75
C GLU A 101 -4.15 -10.33 -19.82
N GLU A 102 -3.14 -9.43 -19.80
CA GLU A 102 -1.72 -9.80 -19.91
C GLU A 102 -1.18 -10.56 -18.67
N TYR A 103 -1.85 -10.43 -17.53
CA TYR A 103 -1.44 -11.06 -16.28
C TYR A 103 -2.19 -12.37 -16.07
N ALA A 104 -1.48 -13.48 -15.87
CA ALA A 104 -2.10 -14.77 -15.55
C ALA A 104 -2.81 -14.75 -14.19
N ASN A 105 -2.21 -14.10 -13.19
CA ASN A 105 -2.73 -13.97 -11.83
C ASN A 105 -2.27 -12.67 -11.17
N TRP A 106 -2.81 -12.38 -9.98
CA TRP A 106 -2.47 -11.20 -9.18
C TRP A 106 -0.96 -11.12 -8.89
N ASP A 107 -0.35 -12.23 -8.48
CA ASP A 107 1.05 -12.25 -8.07
C ASP A 107 1.98 -11.89 -9.23
N GLN A 108 1.66 -12.32 -10.46
CA GLN A 108 2.40 -11.92 -11.67
C GLN A 108 2.31 -10.41 -11.90
N MET A 109 1.12 -9.83 -11.76
CA MET A 109 0.91 -8.39 -11.91
C MET A 109 1.73 -7.59 -10.89
N ILE A 110 1.70 -8.02 -9.63
CA ILE A 110 2.47 -7.40 -8.56
C ILE A 110 3.97 -7.56 -8.78
N ALA A 111 4.43 -8.73 -9.24
CA ALA A 111 5.85 -8.95 -9.55
C ALA A 111 6.34 -8.00 -10.64
N GLN A 112 5.53 -7.79 -11.69
CA GLN A 112 5.85 -6.82 -12.74
C GLN A 112 5.92 -5.39 -12.20
N TYR A 113 4.92 -4.93 -11.45
CA TYR A 113 4.96 -3.60 -10.83
C TYR A 113 6.15 -3.44 -9.87
N SER A 114 6.51 -4.50 -9.15
CA SER A 114 7.67 -4.51 -8.26
C SER A 114 8.98 -4.31 -9.02
N GLN A 115 9.14 -5.03 -10.13
CA GLN A 115 10.30 -4.89 -11.00
C GLN A 115 10.37 -3.49 -11.62
N GLU A 116 9.26 -2.97 -12.12
CA GLU A 116 9.19 -1.61 -12.69
C GLU A 116 9.61 -0.54 -11.68
N ARG A 117 9.19 -0.67 -10.41
CA ARG A 117 9.57 0.27 -9.34
C ARG A 117 11.06 0.18 -9.01
N ILE A 118 11.63 -1.01 -8.98
CA ILE A 118 13.07 -1.22 -8.82
C ILE A 118 13.83 -0.56 -9.97
N ASP A 119 13.37 -0.75 -11.22
CA ASP A 119 14.04 -0.20 -12.39
C ASP A 119 13.91 1.32 -12.50
N GLN A 120 12.77 1.91 -12.10
CA GLN A 120 12.62 3.35 -11.97
C GLN A 120 13.60 3.94 -10.95
N ASN A 121 13.78 3.28 -9.81
CA ASN A 121 14.74 3.71 -8.79
C ASN A 121 16.19 3.58 -9.27
N ARG A 122 16.51 2.54 -10.05
CA ARG A 122 17.84 2.36 -10.68
C ARG A 122 18.14 3.41 -11.76
N LYS A 123 17.12 3.83 -12.52
CA LYS A 123 17.25 4.80 -13.63
C LYS A 123 17.29 6.27 -13.16
N LYS A 124 17.03 6.57 -11.89
CA LYS A 124 17.26 7.92 -11.33
C LYS A 124 18.76 8.19 -11.25
N ALA A 125 19.33 8.69 -12.35
CA ALA A 125 20.63 9.36 -12.29
C ALA A 125 20.52 10.54 -11.31
N PRO A 126 21.50 10.76 -10.41
CA PRO A 126 21.53 11.93 -9.54
C PRO A 126 21.38 13.19 -10.39
N ASP A 127 20.51 14.12 -9.96
CA ASP A 127 20.38 15.40 -10.67
C ASP A 127 21.76 16.07 -10.68
N PRO A 128 22.28 16.55 -11.82
CA PRO A 128 23.52 17.32 -11.85
C PRO A 128 23.56 18.47 -10.83
N ARG A 129 22.40 19.02 -10.45
CA ARG A 129 22.23 20.06 -9.42
C ARG A 129 22.53 19.55 -8.01
N ASP A 130 22.35 18.26 -7.72
CA ASP A 130 22.66 17.66 -6.42
C ASP A 130 24.19 17.52 -6.19
N LYS A 131 25.00 17.59 -7.27
CA LYS A 131 26.47 17.67 -7.15
C LYS A 131 26.95 19.06 -6.74
N GLN A 132 26.12 20.09 -6.88
CA GLN A 132 26.47 21.45 -6.53
C GLN A 132 26.07 21.66 -5.07
N TYR A 133 27.08 21.71 -4.19
CA TYR A 133 26.96 21.93 -2.75
C TYR A 133 25.77 22.84 -2.37
N PRO A 134 25.02 22.51 -1.29
CA PRO A 134 23.98 23.41 -0.82
C PRO A 134 24.64 24.74 -0.45
N HIS A 135 24.26 25.82 -1.11
CA HIS A 135 24.45 27.15 -0.56
C HIS A 135 23.85 27.10 0.84
N ARG A 136 24.68 27.21 1.89
CA ARG A 136 24.19 27.49 3.24
C ARG A 136 23.34 28.75 3.11
N VAL A 137 22.03 28.59 3.19
CA VAL A 137 21.12 29.72 3.37
C VAL A 137 21.29 30.12 4.82
N ASP A 138 22.32 30.92 5.10
CA ASP A 138 22.49 31.57 6.38
C ASP A 138 21.34 32.57 6.51
N TYR A 139 20.25 32.13 7.14
CA TYR A 139 19.19 33.03 7.57
C TYR A 139 19.81 34.02 8.57
N LYS A 140 20.14 35.22 8.10
CA LYS A 140 20.39 36.36 8.99
C LYS A 140 19.09 36.65 9.72
N MET A 141 18.88 36.01 10.87
CA MET A 141 17.86 36.43 11.81
C MET A 141 18.15 37.87 12.18
N HIS A 142 17.39 38.80 11.62
CA HIS A 142 17.37 40.17 12.09
C HIS A 142 16.61 40.11 13.42
N SER A 143 17.35 40.19 14.52
CA SER A 143 16.79 40.41 15.84
C SER A 143 15.97 41.70 15.79
N MET A 144 14.67 41.59 16.09
CA MET A 144 13.84 42.73 16.47
C MET A 144 14.31 43.29 17.81
#